data_AF-A0A8K0CM00-F1
#
_entry.id   AF-A0A8K0CM00-F1
#
_cell.length_a   1.000
_cell.length_b   1.000
_cell.length_c   1.000
_cell.angle_alpha   90.00
_cell.angle_beta   90.00
_cell.angle_gamma   90.00
#
_symmetry.space_group_name_H-M   'P 1'
#
loop_
_entity.id
_entity.type
_entity.pdbx_description
1 polymer ?
#
loop_
_entity_poly.entity_id
_entity_poly.type
_entity_poly.pdbx_seq_one_letter_code
_entity_poly.pdbx_strand_id
1 'polypeptide(L)'
;MDTFPRRTFLSGISGGFIFDIFTNHSHLDYMCGESLQGFKVTLHHPSELPDMDRHFRVPLDQAVLVGIKPRMITVSEELKSYTPKERQCYFSKEKYLRYFKRYTQNNCLHECYSNFTLQKCGCYPFYMPKNDSPVICGPGSNECLENSR
;
A
#
# COMPACT_ATOMS: atom_id res chain seq x y z
N MET A 1 -27.28 5.00 1.01
CA MET A 1 -26.24 5.62 0.15
C MET A 1 -24.92 4.94 0.46
N ASP A 2 -24.63 3.81 -0.17
CA ASP A 2 -23.35 3.11 -0.03
C ASP A 2 -22.54 3.24 -1.33
N THR A 3 -21.89 4.39 -1.49
CA THR A 3 -20.98 4.62 -2.62
C THR A 3 -19.54 4.44 -2.16
N PHE A 4 -18.82 3.53 -2.81
CA PHE A 4 -17.40 3.28 -2.58
C PHE A 4 -16.56 3.75 -3.79
N PRO A 5 -15.44 4.48 -3.59
CA PRO A 5 -14.92 4.97 -2.31
C PRO A 5 -15.79 6.10 -1.72
N ARG A 6 -15.84 6.19 -0.39
CA ARG A 6 -16.54 7.27 0.32
C ARG A 6 -15.85 8.61 0.03
N ARG A 7 -16.64 9.63 -0.29
CA ARG A 7 -16.15 10.97 -0.61
C ARG A 7 -16.49 11.92 0.53
N THR A 8 -15.53 12.77 0.88
CA THR A 8 -15.80 13.90 1.78
C THR A 8 -16.41 15.05 0.99
N PHE A 9 -17.39 15.73 1.58
CA PHE A 9 -18.05 16.90 1.01
C PHE A 9 -17.58 18.22 1.63
N LEU A 10 -16.88 18.17 2.77
CA LEU A 10 -16.44 19.33 3.53
C LEU A 10 -14.97 19.20 3.92
N SER A 11 -14.24 20.31 3.87
CA SER A 11 -12.86 20.36 4.38
C SER A 11 -12.85 20.53 5.89
N GLY A 12 -11.81 20.03 6.55
CA GLY A 12 -11.65 20.14 8.01
C GLY A 12 -12.18 18.92 8.78
N ILE A 13 -12.09 18.98 10.11
CA ILE A 13 -12.37 17.84 11.00
C ILE A 13 -13.80 17.32 10.84
N SER A 14 -14.79 18.20 10.71
CA SER A 14 -16.21 17.84 10.59
C SER A 14 -16.55 17.03 9.32
N GLY A 15 -15.77 17.20 8.25
CA GLY A 15 -15.88 16.38 7.03
C GLY A 15 -14.76 15.34 6.91
N GLY A 16 -13.91 15.23 7.93
CA GLY A 16 -12.76 14.33 7.95
C GLY A 16 -13.13 12.90 8.31
N PHE A 17 -12.10 12.06 8.40
CA PHE A 17 -12.22 10.70 8.92
C PHE A 17 -11.83 10.70 10.39
N ILE A 18 -12.75 10.28 11.26
CA ILE A 18 -12.56 10.20 12.71
C ILE A 18 -12.79 8.75 13.12
N PHE A 19 -11.87 8.20 13.90
CA PHE A 19 -11.94 6.85 14.41
C PHE A 19 -11.13 6.76 15.69
N ASP A 20 -11.58 5.90 16.60
CA ASP A 20 -10.89 5.59 17.84
C ASP A 20 -10.28 4.20 17.74
N ILE A 21 -9.03 4.04 18.17
CA ILE A 21 -8.33 2.76 18.20
C ILE A 21 -8.00 2.43 19.65
N PHE A 22 -8.32 1.22 20.07
CA PHE A 22 -8.09 0.75 21.44
C PHE A 22 -7.19 -0.48 21.42
N THR A 23 -6.33 -0.59 22.44
CA THR A 23 -5.55 -1.80 22.71
C THR A 23 -5.55 -2.06 24.23
N ASN A 24 -5.45 -3.32 24.63
CA ASN A 24 -5.36 -3.68 26.04
C ASN A 24 -3.91 -3.53 26.52
N HIS A 25 -3.71 -2.97 27.71
CA HIS A 25 -2.40 -2.89 28.34
C HIS A 25 -1.70 -4.26 28.47
N SER A 26 -2.46 -5.36 28.61
CA SER A 26 -1.89 -6.71 28.67
C SER A 26 -1.24 -7.17 27.35
N HIS A 27 -1.54 -6.51 26.24
CA HIS A 27 -0.94 -6.79 24.93
C HIS A 27 0.23 -5.86 24.60
N LEU A 28 0.57 -4.93 25.50
CA LEU A 28 1.70 -4.03 25.32
C LEU A 28 2.99 -4.74 25.72
N ASP A 29 3.82 -5.03 24.73
CA ASP A 29 5.16 -5.55 24.95
C ASP A 29 6.17 -4.41 24.84
N TYR A 30 6.61 -3.91 25.99
CA TYR A 30 7.62 -2.85 26.07
C TYR A 30 9.02 -3.32 25.68
N MET A 31 9.25 -4.63 25.62
CA MET A 31 10.52 -5.23 25.22
C MET A 31 10.58 -5.49 23.71
N CYS A 32 9.44 -5.47 23.01
CA CYS A 32 9.34 -5.78 21.59
C CYS A 32 9.10 -4.50 20.75
N GLY A 33 10.10 -4.11 19.93
CA GLY A 33 9.99 -3.02 18.96
C GLY A 33 10.84 -1.78 19.25
N GLU A 34 10.62 -0.73 18.46
CA GLU A 34 11.23 0.59 18.68
C GLU A 34 10.59 1.31 19.89
N SER A 35 11.26 2.35 20.40
CA SER A 35 10.96 3.03 21.67
C SER A 35 9.56 3.66 21.84
N LEU A 36 8.70 3.65 20.82
CA LEU A 36 7.39 4.31 20.84
C LEU A 36 6.24 3.29 20.74
N GLN A 37 5.51 3.11 21.84
CA GLN A 37 4.28 2.31 21.88
C GLN A 37 3.10 3.07 21.24
N GLY A 38 2.29 2.37 20.47
CA GLY A 38 1.14 2.95 19.78
C GLY A 38 0.79 2.24 18.48
N PHE A 39 0.11 2.96 17.59
CA PHE A 39 -0.37 2.43 16.32
C PHE A 39 0.42 3.01 15.15
N LYS A 40 0.72 2.17 14.15
CA LYS A 40 1.23 2.62 12.85
C LYS A 40 0.06 2.82 11.91
N VAL A 41 -0.04 4.01 11.33
CA VAL A 41 -1.10 4.36 10.36
C VAL A 41 -0.44 4.72 9.03
N THR A 42 -0.91 4.11 7.95
CA THR A 42 -0.45 4.37 6.58
C THR A 42 -1.60 4.93 5.74
N LEU A 43 -1.27 5.84 4.83
CA LEU A 43 -2.20 6.46 3.89
C LEU A 43 -1.77 6.08 2.48
N HIS A 44 -2.66 5.45 1.73
CA HIS A 44 -2.36 4.99 0.37
C HIS A 44 -3.57 5.16 -0.55
N HIS A 45 -3.33 5.07 -1.86
CA HIS A 45 -4.39 5.09 -2.85
C HIS A 45 -5.23 3.80 -2.76
N PRO A 46 -6.58 3.85 -2.89
CA PRO A 46 -7.46 2.69 -2.70
C PRO A 46 -7.27 1.55 -3.72
N SER A 47 -6.51 1.77 -4.79
CA SER A 47 -6.16 0.72 -5.77
C SER A 47 -4.76 0.13 -5.58
N GLU A 48 -4.04 0.54 -4.53
CA GLU A 48 -2.69 0.09 -4.22
C GLU A 48 -2.66 -0.64 -2.88
N LEU A 49 -1.67 -1.50 -2.68
CA LEU A 49 -1.42 -2.11 -1.38
C LEU A 49 -0.83 -1.07 -0.41
N PRO A 50 -1.17 -1.14 0.89
CA PRO A 50 -0.53 -0.32 1.90
C PRO A 50 0.95 -0.67 2.00
N ASP A 51 1.79 0.35 1.95
CA ASP A 51 3.21 0.24 2.30
C ASP A 51 3.40 0.63 3.76
N MET A 52 3.84 -0.32 4.57
CA MET A 52 4.07 -0.12 6.00
C MET A 52 5.40 0.57 6.30
N ASP A 53 6.31 0.68 5.32
CA ASP A 53 7.54 1.47 5.49
C ASP A 53 7.20 2.97 5.53
N ARG A 54 6.10 3.39 4.88
CA ARG A 54 5.61 4.77 4.83
C ARG A 54 4.41 4.96 5.77
N HIS A 55 4.70 5.16 7.05
CA HIS A 55 3.68 5.33 8.08
C HIS A 55 3.98 6.52 8.99
N PHE A 56 2.93 6.99 9.67
CA PHE A 56 3.07 7.81 10.87
C PHE A 56 2.62 7.00 12.09
N ARG A 57 3.00 7.46 13.28
CA ARG A 57 2.67 6.79 14.53
C ARG A 57 1.66 7.60 15.33
N VAL A 58 0.72 6.90 15.93
CA VAL A 58 -0.28 7.45 16.86
C VAL A 58 0.04 6.87 18.24
N PRO A 59 0.57 7.67 19.18
CA PRO A 59 0.86 7.21 20.53
C PRO A 59 -0.41 6.77 21.26
N LEU A 60 -0.24 5.93 22.28
CA LEU A 60 -1.32 5.58 23.20
C LEU A 60 -1.82 6.81 23.95
N ASP A 61 -3.10 6.80 24.32
CA ASP A 61 -3.76 7.82 25.12
C ASP A 61 -3.66 9.26 24.57
N GLN A 62 -3.44 9.39 23.26
CA GLN A 62 -3.33 10.67 22.58
C GLN A 62 -4.28 10.77 21.38
N ALA A 63 -4.90 11.94 21.23
CA ALA A 63 -5.62 12.29 20.03
C ALA A 63 -4.67 12.97 19.03
N VAL A 64 -4.55 12.40 17.83
CA VAL A 64 -3.70 12.94 16.76
C VAL A 64 -4.57 13.47 15.63
N LEU A 65 -4.37 14.74 15.27
CA LEU A 65 -5.02 15.36 14.11
C LEU A 65 -4.06 15.34 12.91
N VAL A 66 -4.51 14.77 11.80
CA VAL A 66 -3.71 14.63 10.58
C VAL A 66 -4.33 15.40 9.44
N GLY A 67 -3.64 16.43 8.96
CA GLY A 67 -4.00 17.17 7.75
C GLY A 67 -3.51 16.45 6.51
N ILE A 68 -4.42 16.02 5.63
CA ILE A 68 -4.09 15.32 4.38
C ILE A 68 -4.14 16.30 3.21
N LYS A 69 -3.01 16.49 2.52
CA LYS A 69 -2.93 17.28 1.29
C LYS A 69 -2.59 16.37 0.10
N PRO A 70 -3.59 15.89 -0.66
CA PRO A 70 -3.33 15.04 -1.82
C PRO A 70 -2.64 15.85 -2.93
N ARG A 71 -1.62 15.25 -3.55
CA ARG A 71 -1.00 15.76 -4.78
C ARG A 71 -1.27 14.76 -5.90
N MET A 72 -1.98 15.21 -6.93
CA MET A 72 -2.24 14.41 -8.12
C MET A 72 -1.47 14.99 -9.30
N ILE A 73 -0.80 14.11 -10.03
CA ILE A 73 -0.14 14.45 -11.29
C ILE A 73 -0.96 13.76 -12.38
N THR A 74 -1.52 14.55 -13.28
CA THR A 74 -2.31 14.07 -14.41
C THR A 74 -1.69 14.55 -15.71
N VAL A 75 -1.92 13.79 -16.78
CA VAL A 75 -1.47 14.16 -18.12
C VAL A 75 -2.51 15.07 -18.77
N SER A 76 -2.06 16.05 -19.56
CA SER A 76 -2.97 16.95 -20.29
C SER A 76 -3.75 16.18 -21.36
N GLU A 77 -4.90 16.71 -21.79
CA GLU A 77 -5.77 16.03 -22.76
C GLU A 77 -5.07 15.81 -24.11
N GLU A 78 -4.24 16.75 -24.53
CA GLU A 78 -3.51 16.71 -25.80
C GLU A 78 -2.50 15.55 -25.85
N LEU A 79 -1.96 15.18 -24.68
CA LEU A 79 -0.99 14.11 -24.53
C LEU A 79 -1.64 12.72 -24.43
N LYS A 80 -2.99 12.63 -24.33
CA LYS A 80 -3.69 11.33 -24.28
C LYS A 80 -3.69 10.60 -25.62
N SER A 81 -3.48 11.31 -26.73
CA SER A 81 -3.39 10.72 -28.08
C SER A 81 -2.07 9.99 -28.32
N TYR A 82 -1.03 10.33 -27.54
CA TYR A 82 0.29 9.72 -27.66
C TYR A 82 0.28 8.30 -27.13
N THR A 83 0.96 7.42 -27.85
CA THR A 83 1.05 6.00 -27.48
C THR A 83 1.86 5.85 -26.18
N PRO A 84 1.63 4.77 -25.40
CA PRO A 84 2.46 4.47 -24.22
C PRO A 84 3.96 4.47 -24.48
N LYS A 85 4.36 4.05 -25.69
CA LYS A 85 5.76 3.98 -26.11
C LYS A 85 6.37 5.37 -26.30
N GLU A 86 5.63 6.33 -26.85
CA GLU A 86 6.18 7.68 -27.05
C GLU A 86 6.32 8.44 -25.74
N ARG A 87 5.33 8.31 -24.85
CA ARG A 87 5.31 9.01 -23.55
C ARG A 87 6.05 8.28 -22.42
N GLN A 88 6.53 7.06 -22.67
CA GLN A 88 7.30 6.24 -21.71
C GLN A 88 6.58 5.95 -20.38
N CYS A 89 5.24 6.02 -20.36
CA CYS A 89 4.41 5.73 -19.19
C CYS A 89 3.04 5.17 -19.58
N TYR A 90 2.32 4.57 -18.64
CA TYR A 90 1.00 3.98 -18.86
C TYR A 90 -0.07 4.71 -18.04
N PHE A 91 -1.25 4.91 -18.63
CA PHE A 91 -2.48 5.21 -17.91
C PHE A 91 -3.04 3.95 -17.24
N SER A 92 -3.94 4.19 -16.28
CA SER A 92 -4.49 3.15 -15.40
C SER A 92 -5.13 1.93 -16.07
N LYS A 93 -5.48 2.00 -17.35
CA LYS A 93 -6.15 0.95 -18.12
C LYS A 93 -5.35 0.41 -19.31
N GLU A 94 -4.17 0.93 -19.60
CA GLU A 94 -3.44 0.54 -20.82
C GLU A 94 -2.49 -0.63 -20.61
N LYS A 95 -2.10 -0.88 -19.36
CA LYS A 95 -1.29 -2.05 -19.01
C LYS A 95 -2.10 -2.98 -18.13
N TYR A 96 -2.25 -4.21 -18.61
CA TYR A 96 -2.80 -5.30 -17.81
C TYR A 96 -1.80 -5.70 -16.72
N LEU A 97 -2.31 -5.88 -15.51
CA LEU A 97 -1.59 -6.43 -14.36
C LEU A 97 -2.32 -7.69 -13.93
N ARG A 98 -1.59 -8.76 -13.63
CA ARG A 98 -2.17 -10.05 -13.24
C ARG A 98 -2.89 -9.98 -11.90
N TYR A 99 -2.35 -9.23 -10.95
CA TYR A 99 -2.84 -9.21 -9.57
C TYR A 99 -3.70 -7.99 -9.22
N PHE A 100 -3.69 -6.96 -10.08
CA PHE A 100 -4.29 -5.67 -9.80
C PHE A 100 -5.25 -5.26 -10.90
N LYS A 101 -6.41 -4.70 -10.52
CA LYS A 101 -7.43 -4.24 -11.49
C LYS A 101 -7.02 -2.97 -12.24
N ARG A 102 -6.08 -2.20 -11.69
CA ARG A 102 -5.66 -0.89 -12.20
C ARG A 102 -4.15 -0.81 -12.24
N TYR A 103 -3.63 -0.30 -13.36
CA TYR A 103 -2.22 0.05 -13.44
C TYR A 103 -1.93 1.26 -12.55
N THR A 104 -0.96 1.08 -11.67
CA THR A 104 -0.16 2.15 -11.08
C THR A 104 1.30 1.71 -11.14
N GLN A 105 2.23 2.65 -11.02
CA GLN A 105 3.65 2.31 -10.98
C GLN A 105 3.93 1.33 -9.83
N ASN A 106 3.34 1.58 -8.65
CA ASN A 106 3.55 0.75 -7.48
C ASN A 106 3.02 -0.68 -7.66
N ASN A 107 1.81 -0.83 -8.19
CA ASN A 107 1.23 -2.14 -8.49
C ASN A 107 2.08 -2.95 -9.50
N CYS A 108 2.62 -2.27 -10.51
CA CYS A 108 3.51 -2.90 -11.49
C CYS A 108 4.82 -3.38 -10.85
N LEU A 109 5.39 -2.60 -9.94
CA LEU A 109 6.60 -2.98 -9.21
C LEU A 109 6.34 -4.13 -8.24
N HIS A 110 5.21 -4.15 -7.54
CA HIS A 110 4.82 -5.28 -6.68
C HIS A 110 4.65 -6.58 -7.47
N GLU A 111 4.03 -6.53 -8.65
CA GLU A 111 3.90 -7.70 -9.51
C GLU A 111 5.27 -8.16 -10.04
N CYS A 112 6.14 -7.23 -10.41
CA CYS A 112 7.51 -7.54 -10.83
C CYS A 112 8.30 -8.22 -9.71
N TYR A 113 8.27 -7.67 -8.50
CA TYR A 113 8.94 -8.22 -7.33
C TYR A 113 8.40 -9.62 -6.96
N SER A 114 7.07 -9.78 -6.99
CA SER A 114 6.43 -11.08 -6.72
C SER A 114 6.83 -12.14 -7.73
N ASN A 115 6.81 -11.82 -9.03
CA ASN A 115 7.23 -12.72 -10.10
C ASN A 115 8.73 -13.07 -10.00
N PHE A 116 9.58 -12.08 -9.72
CA PHE A 116 11.02 -12.29 -9.55
C PHE A 116 11.31 -13.21 -8.36
N THR A 117 10.66 -12.96 -7.22
CA THR A 117 10.82 -13.77 -6.01
C THR A 117 10.34 -15.20 -6.24
N LEU A 118 9.22 -15.40 -6.93
CA LEU A 118 8.77 -16.74 -7.30
C LEU A 118 9.81 -17.47 -8.19
N GLN A 119 10.36 -16.79 -9.21
CA GLN A 119 11.35 -17.40 -10.10
C GLN A 119 12.65 -17.76 -9.39
N LYS A 120 13.08 -16.92 -8.44
CA LYS A 120 14.35 -17.08 -7.72
C LYS A 120 14.25 -18.04 -6.53
N CYS A 121 13.18 -17.91 -5.73
CA CYS A 121 13.02 -18.61 -4.45
C CYS A 121 11.96 -19.73 -4.49
N GLY A 122 11.16 -19.83 -5.55
CA GLY A 122 10.12 -20.87 -5.69
C GLY A 122 8.88 -20.66 -4.81
N CYS A 123 8.78 -19.53 -4.12
CA CYS A 123 7.69 -19.22 -3.19
C CYS A 123 7.33 -17.73 -3.22
N TYR A 124 6.16 -17.38 -2.71
CA TYR A 124 5.68 -16.01 -2.57
C TYR A 124 5.87 -15.51 -1.12
N PRO A 125 6.38 -14.29 -0.92
CA PRO A 125 6.29 -13.63 0.38
C PRO A 125 4.82 -13.51 0.80
N PHE A 126 4.52 -13.74 2.09
CA PHE A 126 3.13 -13.81 2.57
C PHE A 126 2.33 -12.53 2.26
N TYR A 127 2.99 -11.37 2.33
CA TYR A 127 2.43 -10.02 2.15
C TYR A 127 2.33 -9.59 0.67
N MET A 128 2.90 -10.34 -0.27
CA MET A 128 2.92 -9.97 -1.69
C MET A 128 1.69 -10.50 -2.45
N PRO A 129 1.33 -9.86 -3.58
CA PRO A 129 0.29 -10.35 -4.48
C PRO A 129 0.69 -11.69 -5.10
N LYS A 130 -0.26 -12.60 -5.28
CA LYS A 130 -0.01 -14.01 -5.61
C LYS A 130 -1.17 -14.65 -6.35
N ASN A 131 -0.91 -15.77 -7.03
CA ASN A 131 -1.93 -16.54 -7.77
C ASN A 131 -2.84 -17.33 -6.83
N ASP A 132 -3.88 -17.95 -7.39
CA ASP A 132 -4.67 -18.95 -6.70
C ASP A 132 -3.78 -20.15 -6.29
N SER A 133 -3.91 -20.58 -5.03
CA SER A 133 -3.10 -21.65 -4.40
C SER A 133 -1.57 -21.44 -4.43
N PRO A 134 -1.05 -20.36 -3.79
CA PRO A 134 0.38 -20.02 -3.81
C PRO A 134 1.18 -20.81 -2.77
N VAL A 135 2.41 -21.21 -3.12
CA VAL A 135 3.40 -21.67 -2.14
C VAL A 135 3.95 -20.45 -1.40
N ILE A 136 3.68 -20.35 -0.10
CA ILE A 136 4.15 -19.23 0.73
C ILE A 136 5.54 -19.53 1.27
N CYS A 137 6.43 -18.54 1.23
CA CYS A 137 7.76 -18.67 1.80
C CYS A 137 7.70 -18.85 3.32
N GLY A 138 8.36 -19.90 3.82
CA GLY A 138 8.57 -20.12 5.24
C GLY A 138 9.90 -19.52 5.73
N PRO A 139 10.23 -19.67 7.03
CA PRO A 139 11.46 -19.15 7.60
C PRO A 139 12.75 -19.60 6.91
N GLY A 140 12.76 -20.82 6.33
CA GLY A 140 13.91 -21.36 5.60
C GLY A 140 14.24 -20.62 4.28
N SER A 141 13.33 -19.79 3.78
CA SER A 141 13.53 -19.01 2.55
C SER A 141 13.99 -17.57 2.82
N ASN A 142 14.19 -17.16 4.08
CA ASN A 142 14.49 -15.78 4.46
C ASN A 142 15.73 -15.22 3.75
N GLU A 143 16.83 -15.97 3.70
CA GLU A 143 18.06 -15.54 3.01
C GLU A 143 17.81 -15.30 1.51
N CYS A 144 16.97 -16.12 0.87
CA CYS A 144 16.61 -15.92 -0.52
C CYS A 144 15.76 -14.66 -0.71
N LEU A 145 14.81 -14.41 0.19
CA LEU A 145 13.94 -13.23 0.17
C LEU A 145 14.72 -11.92 0.35
N GLU A 146 15.70 -11.90 1.25
CA GLU A 146 16.57 -10.74 1.45
C GLU A 146 17.41 -10.47 0.20
N ASN A 147 17.96 -11.51 -0.42
CA ASN A 147 18.72 -11.41 -1.66
C ASN A 147 17.84 -11.18 -2.90
N SER A 148 16.51 -11.26 -2.80
CA SER A 148 15.58 -11.03 -3.91
C SER A 148 14.95 -9.64 -3.89
N ARG A 149 15.19 -8.85 -2.84
CA ARG A 149 14.80 -7.45 -2.67
C ARG A 149 15.69 -6.49 -3.45
#